data_AF-A0A542ASK9-F1
#
_entry.id   AF-A0A542ASK9-F1
#
_cell.length_a   1.000
_cell.length_b   1.000
_cell.length_c   1.000
_cell.angle_alpha   90.00
_cell.angle_beta   90.00
_cell.angle_gamma   90.00
#
_symmetry.space_group_name_H-M   'P 1'
#
loop_
_entity.id
_entity.type
_entity.pdbx_description
1 polymer ?
#
loop_
_entity_poly.entity_id
_entity_poly.type
_entity_poly.pdbx_seq_one_letter_code
_entity_poly.pdbx_strand_id
1 'polypeptide(L)' 'MLCSTRYTIKIPESPALSKFTNRKLNLLRRRYDTIQNLHVHFKLENTRQGSAKVCEIECTIPGSSIHASATKGIF' A
#
# COMPACT_ATOMS: atom_id res chain seq x y z
N MET A 1 5.68 14.19 21.32
CA MET A 1 5.15 14.18 19.93
C MET A 1 4.65 12.77 19.65
N LEU A 2 3.36 12.51 19.88
CA LEU A 2 2.77 11.17 19.76
C LEU A 2 2.54 10.85 18.27
N CYS A 3 3.46 10.10 17.67
CA CYS A 3 3.25 9.55 16.33
C CYS A 3 2.29 8.35 16.43
N SER A 4 0.99 8.61 16.37
CA SER A 4 -0.02 7.56 16.19
C SER A 4 -0.20 7.28 14.70
N THR A 5 0.53 6.30 14.16
CA THR A 5 0.34 5.83 12.79
C THR A 5 -0.57 4.61 12.78
N ARG A 6 -1.85 4.81 12.44
CA ARG A 6 -2.82 3.73 12.18
C ARG A 6 -2.58 3.18 10.77
N TYR A 7 -2.30 1.89 10.66
CA TYR A 7 -2.22 1.19 9.37
C TYR A 7 -3.53 0.45 9.13
N THR A 8 -4.30 0.87 8.11
CA THR A 8 -5.58 0.22 7.76
C THR A 8 -5.40 -0.55 6.46
N ILE A 9 -5.17 -1.87 6.56
CA ILE A 9 -5.17 -2.79 5.41
C ILE A 9 -6.63 -3.20 5.18
N LYS A 10 -7.29 -2.65 4.14
CA LYS A 10 -8.70 -2.95 3.81
C LYS A 10 -8.85 -4.17 2.89
N ILE A 11 -8.23 -5.31 3.25
CA ILE A 11 -8.37 -6.58 2.51
C ILE A 11 -8.44 -7.73 3.51
N PRO A 12 -9.26 -8.78 3.27
CA PRO A 12 -9.21 -10.01 4.05
C PRO A 12 -7.77 -10.54 4.10
N GLU A 13 -7.19 -10.53 5.29
CA GLU A 13 -5.78 -10.82 5.52
C GLU A 13 -5.41 -12.23 5.06
N SER A 14 -4.61 -12.32 3.99
CA SER A 14 -3.61 -13.38 3.94
C SER A 14 -2.45 -12.96 4.85
N PRO A 15 -2.11 -13.71 5.91
CA PRO A 15 -1.03 -13.37 6.83
C PRO A 15 0.32 -13.19 6.11
N ALA A 16 0.52 -13.96 5.04
CA ALA A 16 1.72 -13.88 4.19
C ALA A 16 1.80 -12.53 3.45
N LEU A 17 0.67 -12.04 2.93
CA LEU A 17 0.61 -10.76 2.20
C LEU A 17 0.86 -9.59 3.15
N SER A 18 0.23 -9.60 4.33
CA SER A 18 0.44 -8.59 5.36
C SER A 18 1.91 -8.54 5.80
N LYS A 19 2.54 -9.70 6.04
CA LYS A 19 3.97 -9.79 6.41
C LYS A 19 4.90 -9.30 5.30
N PHE A 20 4.64 -9.68 4.04
CA PHE A 20 5.43 -9.24 2.90
C PHE A 20 5.36 -7.72 2.70
N THR A 21 4.15 -7.17 2.74
CA THR A 21 3.90 -5.74 2.59
C THR A 21 4.54 -4.96 3.72
N ASN A 22 4.37 -5.38 4.98
CA ASN A 22 5.01 -4.74 6.13
C ASN A 22 6.54 -4.72 6.03
N ARG A 23 7.17 -5.80 5.55
CA ARG A 23 8.62 -5.84 5.36
C ARG A 23 9.09 -4.79 4.34
N LYS A 24 8.34 -4.61 3.24
CA LYS A 24 8.64 -3.60 2.21
C LYS A 24 8.42 -2.18 2.72
N LEU A 25 7.31 -1.94 3.43
CA LEU A 25 6.99 -0.64 4.03
C LEU A 25 8.05 -0.22 5.07
N ASN A 26 8.54 -1.15 5.89
CA ASN A 26 9.59 -0.88 6.87
C ASN A 26 10.92 -0.46 6.20
N LEU A 27 11.27 -1.09 5.08
CA LEU A 27 12.45 -0.67 4.30
C LEU A 27 12.29 0.76 3.74
N LEU A 28 11.09 1.11 3.26
CA LEU A 28 10.79 2.47 2.78
C LEU A 28 10.90 3.49 3.92
N ARG A 29 10.36 3.17 5.09
CA ARG A 29 10.41 4.05 6.26
C ARG A 29 11.84 4.27 6.75
N ARG A 30 12.69 3.24 6.73
CA ARG A 30 14.12 3.38 7.08
C ARG A 30 14.88 4.27 6.09
N ARG A 31 14.48 4.29 4.82
CA ARG A 31 15.13 5.09 3.78
C ARG A 31 14.61 6.53 3.76
N TYR A 32 13.33 6.72 4.09
CA TYR A 32 12.64 8.00 4.03
C TYR A 32 11.91 8.25 5.36
N ASP A 33 12.63 8.84 6.31
CA ASP A 33 12.10 9.21 7.64
C ASP A 33 11.02 10.31 7.55
N THR A 34 10.97 11.03 6.42
CA THR A 34 9.99 12.08 6.14
C THR A 34 8.58 11.55 5.86
N ILE A 35 8.39 10.23 5.67
CA ILE A 35 7.07 9.66 5.42
C ILE A 35 6.24 9.69 6.71
N GLN A 36 5.18 10.49 6.72
CA GLN A 36 4.27 10.62 7.86
C GLN A 36 3.19 9.54 7.82
N ASN A 37 2.56 9.37 6.65
CA ASN A 37 1.50 8.39 6.44
C ASN A 37 1.77 7.57 5.19
N LEU A 38 1.45 6.29 5.26
CA LEU A 38 1.58 5.36 4.14
C LEU A 38 0.39 4.41 4.13
N HIS A 39 -0.50 4.59 3.17
CA HIS A 39 -1.69 3.78 2.96
C HIS A 39 -1.47 2.88 1.76
N VAL A 40 -1.82 1.60 1.91
CA VAL A 40 -1.76 0.62 0.83
C VAL A 40 -3.14 0.02 0.66
N HIS A 41 -3.69 0.18 -0.53
CA HIS A 41 -4.95 -0.39 -0.95
C HIS A 41 -4.66 -1.45 -1.99
N PHE A 42 -5.10 -2.68 -1.78
CA PHE A 42 -5.17 -3.64 -2.88
C PHE A 42 -6.62 -3.92 -3.19
N LYS A 43 -6.93 -3.92 -4.48
CA LYS A 43 -8.25 -4.18 -5.03
C LYS A 43 -8.11 -5.37 -5.97
N LEU A 44 -9.09 -6.27 -5.90
CA LEU A 44 -9.22 -7.36 -6.84
C LEU A 44 -10.45 -7.06 -7.70
N GLU A 45 -10.22 -6.62 -8.93
CA GLU A 45 -11.30 -6.42 -9.90
C GLU A 45 -11.53 -7.72 -10.65
N ASN A 46 -12.71 -8.32 -10.48
CA ASN A 46 -13.16 -9.42 -11.34
C ASN A 46 -13.80 -8.81 -12.59
N THR A 47 -13.01 -8.57 -13.62
CA THR A 47 -13.55 -8.28 -14.95
C THR A 47 -13.88 -9.57 -15.69
N ARG A 48 -14.78 -9.50 -16.67
CA ARG A 48 -15.21 -10.66 -17.48
C ARG A 48 -14.06 -11.34 -18.25
N GLN A 49 -12.91 -10.67 -18.37
CA GLN A 49 -11.70 -11.16 -19.05
C GLN A 49 -10.62 -11.72 -18.10
N GLY A 50 -10.81 -11.66 -16.77
CA GLY A 50 -9.84 -12.18 -15.79
C GLY A 50 -9.80 -11.35 -14.50
N SER A 51 -9.18 -11.91 -13.44
CA SER A 51 -9.00 -11.18 -12.18
C SER A 51 -7.84 -10.19 -12.29
N ALA A 52 -8.14 -8.91 -12.42
CA ALA A 52 -7.15 -7.83 -12.38
C ALA A 52 -6.76 -7.54 -10.93
N LYS A 53 -5.44 -7.50 -10.67
CA LYS A 53 -4.89 -7.19 -9.36
C LYS A 53 -4.38 -5.75 -9.38
N VAL A 54 -5.01 -4.88 -8.61
CA VAL A 54 -4.66 -3.46 -8.50
C VAL A 54 -4.06 -3.21 -7.12
N CYS A 55 -2.93 -2.53 -7.10
CA CYS A 55 -2.23 -2.10 -5.89
C CYS A 55 -2.07 -0.57 -5.95
N GLU A 56 -2.71 0.14 -5.05
CA GLU A 56 -2.60 1.58 -4.88
C GLU A 56 -1.87 1.89 -3.57
N ILE A 57 -0.99 2.88 -3.62
CA ILE A 57 -0.20 3.34 -2.49
C ILE A 57 -0.33 4.85 -2.42
N GLU A 58 -0.66 5.35 -1.24
CA GLU A 58 -0.73 6.77 -0.94
C GLU A 58 0.27 7.07 0.18
N CYS A 59 1.20 7.98 -0.10
CA CYS A 59 2.24 8.39 0.81
C CYS A 59 2.10 9.88 1.08
N THR A 60 2.06 10.26 2.36
CA THR A 60 2.04 11.66 2.77
C THR A 60 3.39 12.03 3.36
N ILE A 61 3.98 13.07 2.80
CA ILE A 61 5.26 13.64 3.16
C ILE A 61 4.98 15.11 3.55
N PRO A 62 5.72 15.72 4.48
CA PRO A 62 5.58 17.15 4.74
C PRO A 62 5.73 17.94 3.43
N GLY A 63 4.64 18.60 3.03
CA GLY A 63 4.58 19.44 1.83
C GLY A 63 4.03 18.76 0.57
N SER A 64 3.83 17.44 0.54
CA SER A 64 3.27 16.77 -0.64
C SER A 64 2.60 15.43 -0.34
N SER A 65 1.64 15.05 -1.19
CA SER A 65 1.09 13.70 -1.24
C SER A 65 1.52 13.01 -2.54
N ILE A 66 2.03 11.79 -2.41
CA ILE A 66 2.40 10.94 -3.54
C ILE A 66 1.37 9.83 -3.64
N HIS A 67 0.78 9.69 -4.83
CA HIS A 67 -0.15 8.61 -5.15
C HIS A 67 0.48 7.77 -6.27
N ALA A 68 0.52 6.46 -6.06
CA ALA A 68 1.05 5.50 -7.03
C ALA A 68 0.09 4.31 -7.16
N SER A 69 -0.27 3.96 -8.38
CA SER A 69 -1.17 2.84 -8.68
C SER A 69 -0.50 1.89 -9.67
N ALA A 70 -0.53 0.60 -9.37
CA ALA A 70 -0.02 -0.46 -10.22
C ALA A 70 -1.12 -1.47 -10.49
N THR A 71 -1.43 -1.68 -11.77
CA THR A 71 -2.42 -2.66 -12.23
C THR A 71 -1.71 -3.78 -12.95
N LYS A 72 -1.90 -5.02 -12.48
CA LYS A 72 -1.47 -6.22 -13.19
C LYS A 72 -2.70 -6.85 -13.84
N GLY A 73 -2.90 -6.55 -15.12
CA GLY A 73 -3.83 -7.25 -15.99
C GLY A 73 -3.23 -8.56 -16.50
N ILE A 74 -4.09 -9.54 -16.75
CA ILE A 74 -3.78 -10.68 -17.60
C ILE A 74 -4.16 -10.19 -19.00
N PHE A 75 -3.16 -9.89 -19.83
CA PHE A 75 -3.37 -9.56 -21.25
C PHE A 75 -3.50 -10.85 -22.05
#